data_AF-A0A0F9LQX1-F1
#
_entry.id   AF-A0A0F9LQX1-F1
#
_cell.length_a   1.000
_cell.length_b   1.000
_cell.length_c   1.000
_cell.angle_alpha   90.00
_cell.angle_beta   90.00
_cell.angle_gamma   90.00
#
_symmetry.space_group_name_H-M   'P 1'
#
loop_
_entity.id
_entity.type
_entity.pdbx_description
1 polymer ?
#
loop_
_entity_poly.entity_id
_entity_poly.type
_entity_poly.pdbx_seq_one_letter_code
_entity_poly.pdbx_strand_id
1 'polypeptide(L)'
;MKSNMRNIRLSLIFLLGVLLTNTYLIPFLKANSNFTNGVEAGTQVWEVKYYDELAWQNTVDSSLNPKHWLGGEATIVGAKSKLTIEAVSNNRFLLSVIFKKLIYSNETLSVFPIVRENGYGEDFINGDLIIHESHTNSYFIWDYRFNCWSFTTGEFVYQSSFEGEHSMIIKDPQDFKQILLDYNDYANSINNDTTLQSLNISFPLLTGDDLLWQFTLRRFPAAKPINNYLITLKGALNSTNAEVQGNTLIFQRRDEQNFNVEVTYNHLGIWEKFVIKNLENQKIYEITSFYPKNLVYSILAIIFLTLLGFIIFIFFKRRKRLKA
;
A
#
# COMPACT_ATOMS: atom_id res chain seq x y z
N MET A 1 7.85 -23.14 52.19
CA MET A 1 8.18 -23.29 50.75
C MET A 1 6.98 -23.53 49.81
N LYS A 2 5.74 -23.73 50.28
CA LYS A 2 4.56 -23.94 49.41
C LYS A 2 3.91 -22.63 48.87
N SER A 3 4.07 -21.49 49.56
CA SER A 3 3.44 -20.22 49.20
C SER A 3 3.99 -19.62 47.88
N ASN A 4 5.31 -19.65 47.66
CA ASN A 4 5.92 -19.08 46.45
C ASN A 4 5.56 -19.81 45.15
N MET A 5 5.32 -21.13 45.19
CA MET A 5 4.92 -21.87 43.97
C MET A 5 3.51 -21.52 43.51
N ARG A 6 2.61 -21.15 44.42
CA ARG A 6 1.22 -20.78 44.10
C ARG A 6 1.18 -19.44 43.34
N ASN A 7 2.01 -18.48 43.75
CA ASN A 7 2.12 -17.19 43.08
C ASN A 7 2.75 -17.31 41.69
N ILE A 8 3.80 -18.12 41.54
CA ILE A 8 4.43 -18.37 40.23
C ILE A 8 3.46 -19.05 39.25
N ARG A 9 2.65 -20.02 39.72
CA ARG A 9 1.63 -20.67 38.89
C ARG A 9 0.53 -19.72 38.46
N LEU A 10 0.07 -18.84 39.35
CA LEU A 10 -0.92 -17.80 39.02
C LEU A 10 -0.38 -16.80 38.01
N SER A 11 0.88 -16.36 38.16
CA SER A 11 1.54 -15.49 37.18
C SER A 11 1.71 -16.16 35.82
N LEU A 12 2.07 -17.46 35.78
CA LEU A 12 2.16 -18.24 34.54
C LEU A 12 0.81 -18.41 33.86
N ILE A 13 -0.26 -18.71 34.61
CA ILE A 13 -1.62 -18.83 34.08
C ILE A 13 -2.12 -17.48 33.56
N PHE A 14 -1.81 -16.39 34.25
CA PHE A 14 -2.16 -15.04 33.79
C PHE A 14 -1.38 -14.67 32.52
N LEU A 15 -0.09 -15.01 32.44
CA LEU A 15 0.72 -14.80 31.23
C LEU A 15 0.21 -15.64 30.05
N LEU A 16 -0.15 -16.90 30.29
CA LEU A 16 -0.77 -17.78 29.29
C LEU A 16 -2.14 -17.23 28.86
N GLY A 17 -2.92 -16.74 29.81
CA GLY A 17 -4.22 -16.12 29.56
C GLY A 17 -4.11 -14.87 28.70
N VAL A 18 -3.12 -14.01 28.97
CA VAL A 18 -2.83 -12.81 28.15
C VAL A 18 -2.33 -13.20 26.74
N LEU A 19 -1.59 -14.31 26.61
CA LEU A 19 -1.18 -14.84 25.31
C LEU A 19 -2.35 -15.45 24.52
N LEU A 20 -3.32 -16.06 25.20
CA LEU A 20 -4.52 -16.66 24.60
C LEU A 20 -5.61 -15.63 24.27
N THR A 21 -5.71 -14.52 25.00
CA THR A 21 -6.65 -13.44 24.69
C THR A 21 -6.16 -12.51 23.58
N ASN A 22 -4.85 -12.53 23.26
CA ASN A 22 -4.29 -11.79 22.13
C ASN A 22 -4.41 -12.51 20.79
N THR A 23 -4.84 -13.78 20.78
CA THR A 23 -5.20 -14.47 19.54
C THR A 23 -6.68 -14.25 19.28
N TYR A 24 -7.00 -13.26 18.45
CA TYR A 24 -8.32 -13.04 17.85
C TYR A 24 -8.79 -14.33 17.13
N LEU A 25 -9.45 -15.23 17.86
CA LEU A 25 -10.19 -16.36 17.31
C LEU A 25 -11.63 -15.90 17.05
N ILE A 26 -11.79 -15.07 16.02
CA ILE A 26 -13.07 -14.94 15.34
C ILE A 26 -12.90 -15.69 14.02
N PRO A 27 -13.57 -16.84 13.81
CA PRO A 27 -13.63 -17.45 12.49
C PRO A 27 -14.46 -16.52 11.62
N PHE A 28 -13.80 -15.63 10.89
CA PHE A 28 -14.42 -14.96 9.76
C PHE A 28 -14.80 -16.05 8.78
N LEU A 29 -16.11 -16.26 8.58
CA LEU A 29 -16.67 -16.96 7.44
C LEU A 29 -15.97 -16.40 6.18
N LYS A 30 -15.01 -17.16 5.66
CA LYS A 30 -14.18 -16.80 4.52
C LYS A 30 -15.09 -16.59 3.31
N ALA A 31 -15.16 -15.36 2.82
CA ALA A 31 -15.43 -15.13 1.42
C ALA A 31 -14.27 -15.73 0.60
N ASN A 32 -14.61 -16.28 -0.55
CA ASN A 32 -13.94 -17.35 -1.28
C ASN A 32 -12.67 -16.90 -2.06
N SER A 33 -11.81 -16.04 -1.50
CA SER A 33 -10.52 -15.69 -2.13
C SER A 33 -9.39 -16.54 -1.56
N ASN A 34 -8.53 -17.07 -2.44
CA ASN A 34 -7.26 -17.71 -2.06
C ASN A 34 -6.24 -16.70 -1.47
N PHE A 35 -6.60 -15.42 -1.44
CA PHE A 35 -5.79 -14.33 -0.93
C PHE A 35 -6.19 -13.93 0.48
N THR A 36 -5.22 -13.43 1.25
CA THR A 36 -5.42 -12.87 2.59
C THR A 36 -4.75 -11.52 2.75
N ASN A 37 -5.30 -10.68 3.62
CA ASN A 37 -4.66 -9.42 3.96
C ASN A 37 -3.33 -9.66 4.67
N GLY A 38 -2.26 -9.04 4.15
CA GLY A 38 -0.95 -9.01 4.78
C GLY A 38 -0.71 -7.81 5.69
N VAL A 39 -1.48 -6.73 5.52
CA VAL A 39 -1.28 -5.42 6.14
C VAL A 39 -1.71 -5.45 7.60
N GLU A 40 -0.91 -4.87 8.49
CA GLU A 40 -1.22 -4.73 9.92
C GLU A 40 -1.02 -3.28 10.39
N ALA A 41 -1.58 -2.94 11.55
CA ALA A 41 -1.33 -1.67 12.19
C ALA A 41 0.17 -1.54 12.53
N GLY A 42 0.75 -0.40 12.20
CA GLY A 42 2.20 -0.20 12.27
C GLY A 42 2.66 1.02 11.51
N THR A 43 3.95 1.31 11.60
CA THR A 43 4.56 2.43 10.88
C THR A 43 5.57 1.91 9.87
N GLN A 44 5.46 2.36 8.64
CA GLN A 44 6.43 2.15 7.57
C GLN A 44 7.14 3.48 7.33
N VAL A 45 8.47 3.45 7.27
CA VAL A 45 9.26 4.63 6.88
C VAL A 45 9.92 4.33 5.55
N TRP A 46 9.85 5.29 4.63
CA TRP A 46 10.54 5.26 3.35
C TRP A 46 11.64 6.31 3.34
N GLU A 47 12.73 6.02 2.63
CA GLU A 47 13.88 6.91 2.48
C GLU A 47 14.34 6.91 1.03
N VAL A 48 14.58 8.10 0.49
CA VAL A 48 15.22 8.28 -0.82
C VAL A 48 16.69 7.88 -0.70
N LYS A 49 17.09 6.79 -1.36
CA LYS A 49 18.48 6.29 -1.35
C LYS A 49 19.30 6.79 -2.53
N TYR A 50 18.66 7.12 -3.63
CA TYR A 50 19.34 7.55 -4.84
C TYR A 50 18.42 8.43 -5.69
N TYR A 51 18.98 9.47 -6.28
CA TYR A 51 18.33 10.30 -7.29
C TYR A 51 19.39 10.93 -8.20
N ASP A 52 19.28 10.69 -9.50
CA ASP A 52 20.04 11.37 -10.54
C ASP A 52 19.07 12.27 -11.32
N GLU A 53 19.15 13.57 -11.06
CA GLU A 53 18.28 14.57 -11.67
C GLU A 53 18.49 14.68 -13.19
N LEU A 54 19.73 14.59 -13.65
CA LEU A 54 20.03 14.71 -15.08
C LEU A 54 19.52 13.47 -15.81
N ALA A 55 19.76 12.27 -15.26
CA ALA A 55 19.23 11.04 -15.84
C ALA A 55 17.69 11.01 -15.81
N TRP A 56 17.07 11.58 -14.77
CA TRP A 56 15.61 11.72 -14.70
C TRP A 56 15.07 12.58 -15.83
N GLN A 57 15.58 13.81 -15.98
CA GLN A 57 15.12 14.73 -17.01
C GLN A 57 15.31 14.17 -18.43
N ASN A 58 16.34 13.34 -18.62
CA ASN A 58 16.67 12.71 -19.90
C ASN A 58 15.94 11.40 -20.19
N THR A 59 15.27 10.77 -19.20
CA THR A 59 14.66 9.43 -19.37
C THR A 59 13.18 9.36 -18.96
N VAL A 60 12.77 10.13 -17.95
CA VAL A 60 11.42 10.05 -17.39
C VAL A 60 10.58 11.20 -17.95
N ASP A 61 10.91 12.42 -17.57
CA ASP A 61 10.27 13.65 -18.06
C ASP A 61 11.11 14.84 -17.60
N SER A 62 11.34 15.81 -18.48
CA SER A 62 12.09 17.04 -18.17
C SER A 62 11.27 18.05 -17.36
N SER A 63 9.94 17.98 -17.42
CA SER A 63 9.00 18.86 -16.74
C SER A 63 8.53 18.32 -15.38
N LEU A 64 8.68 17.01 -15.15
CA LEU A 64 8.34 16.35 -13.90
C LEU A 64 9.59 15.90 -13.13
N ASN A 65 9.41 15.63 -11.85
CA ASN A 65 10.42 15.06 -10.96
C ASN A 65 9.72 14.34 -9.80
N PRO A 66 10.43 13.53 -8.99
CA PRO A 66 9.82 12.73 -7.93
C PRO A 66 8.86 13.48 -6.99
N LYS A 67 9.08 14.78 -6.74
CA LYS A 67 8.21 15.58 -5.86
C LYS A 67 6.79 15.73 -6.40
N HIS A 68 6.61 15.67 -7.72
CA HIS A 68 5.30 15.77 -8.36
C HIS A 68 4.43 14.53 -8.09
N TRP A 69 5.07 13.38 -7.89
CA TRP A 69 4.38 12.12 -7.62
C TRP A 69 4.28 11.82 -6.12
N LEU A 70 5.32 12.16 -5.36
CA LEU A 70 5.46 11.73 -3.98
C LEU A 70 5.31 12.86 -2.95
N GLY A 71 5.33 14.11 -3.40
CA GLY A 71 5.27 15.31 -2.57
C GLY A 71 6.55 15.58 -1.77
N GLY A 72 6.59 16.76 -1.16
CA GLY A 72 7.67 17.16 -0.25
C GLY A 72 9.06 17.19 -0.91
N GLU A 73 10.06 16.71 -0.16
CA GLU A 73 11.48 16.72 -0.54
C GLU A 73 11.91 15.40 -1.20
N ALA A 74 11.05 14.76 -1.98
CA ALA A 74 11.33 13.47 -2.63
C ALA A 74 12.48 13.51 -3.66
N THR A 75 13.02 14.69 -3.99
CA THR A 75 14.21 14.86 -4.83
C THR A 75 15.52 14.89 -4.03
N ILE A 76 15.48 14.80 -2.70
CA ILE A 76 16.67 14.92 -1.86
C ILE A 76 17.03 13.54 -1.30
N VAL A 77 18.25 13.07 -1.58
CA VAL A 77 18.78 11.82 -1.00
C VAL A 77 18.83 11.95 0.52
N GLY A 78 18.32 10.93 1.22
CA GLY A 78 18.17 10.90 2.66
C GLY A 78 16.85 11.49 3.19
N ALA A 79 16.04 12.13 2.35
CA ALA A 79 14.69 12.54 2.73
C ALA A 79 13.83 11.31 3.06
N LYS A 80 13.00 11.42 4.10
CA LYS A 80 12.16 10.34 4.61
C LYS A 80 10.69 10.69 4.59
N SER A 81 9.85 9.70 4.30
CA SER A 81 8.39 9.75 4.44
C SER A 81 7.96 8.70 5.45
N LYS A 82 6.86 8.96 6.17
CA LYS A 82 6.30 8.05 7.18
C LYS A 82 4.85 7.76 6.82
N LEU A 83 4.45 6.50 6.92
CA LEU A 83 3.04 6.10 6.87
C LEU A 83 2.73 5.24 8.08
N THR A 84 1.67 5.59 8.79
CA THR A 84 1.20 4.88 9.98
C THR A 84 -0.20 4.34 9.71
N ILE A 85 -0.32 3.01 9.65
CA ILE A 85 -1.61 2.32 9.52
C ILE A 85 -2.23 2.19 10.90
N GLU A 86 -3.46 2.67 11.04
CA GLU A 86 -4.20 2.67 12.30
C GLU A 86 -5.12 1.45 12.41
N ALA A 87 -5.82 1.15 11.32
CA ALA A 87 -6.86 0.14 11.30
C ALA A 87 -6.96 -0.53 9.92
N VAL A 88 -7.37 -1.79 9.94
CA VAL A 88 -7.73 -2.57 8.76
C VAL A 88 -9.16 -3.08 8.95
N SER A 89 -9.99 -2.93 7.93
CA SER A 89 -11.37 -3.40 7.93
C SER A 89 -11.69 -4.21 6.68
N ASN A 90 -12.69 -5.08 6.80
CA ASN A 90 -13.21 -5.87 5.69
C ASN A 90 -14.49 -5.21 5.20
N ASN A 91 -14.43 -4.57 4.04
CA ASN A 91 -15.55 -3.79 3.50
C ASN A 91 -15.96 -4.29 2.12
N ARG A 92 -17.07 -3.74 1.66
CA ARG A 92 -17.50 -3.83 0.27
C ARG A 92 -17.69 -2.41 -0.25
N PHE A 93 -17.01 -2.05 -1.33
CA PHE A 93 -17.11 -0.72 -1.92
C PHE A 93 -17.88 -0.78 -3.23
N LEU A 94 -18.73 0.23 -3.44
CA LEU A 94 -19.40 0.46 -4.71
C LEU A 94 -18.38 0.82 -5.80
N LEU A 95 -18.72 0.52 -7.05
CA LEU A 95 -17.84 0.78 -8.21
C LEU A 95 -17.44 2.26 -8.32
N SER A 96 -18.37 3.19 -8.12
CA SER A 96 -18.08 4.64 -8.07
C SER A 96 -17.00 5.02 -7.05
N VAL A 97 -16.98 4.37 -5.88
CA VAL A 97 -15.95 4.58 -4.86
C VAL A 97 -14.60 4.04 -5.33
N ILE A 98 -14.60 2.90 -6.04
CA ILE A 98 -13.40 2.32 -6.64
C ILE A 98 -12.81 3.23 -7.70
N PHE A 99 -13.63 3.74 -8.61
CA PHE A 99 -13.20 4.72 -9.62
C PHE A 99 -12.56 5.94 -8.98
N LYS A 100 -13.25 6.55 -8.01
CA LYS A 100 -12.77 7.75 -7.33
C LYS A 100 -11.46 7.53 -6.58
N LYS A 101 -11.29 6.38 -5.92
CA LYS A 101 -10.12 6.11 -5.06
C LYS A 101 -8.92 5.53 -5.82
N LEU A 102 -9.13 4.74 -6.87
CA LEU A 102 -8.05 4.03 -7.58
C LEU A 102 -7.76 4.56 -8.98
N ILE A 103 -8.78 5.05 -9.71
CA ILE A 103 -8.66 5.28 -11.15
C ILE A 103 -8.60 6.77 -11.49
N TYR A 104 -9.48 7.59 -10.91
CA TYR A 104 -9.56 8.99 -11.27
C TYR A 104 -8.25 9.71 -10.93
N SER A 105 -7.72 10.47 -11.90
CA SER A 105 -6.61 11.38 -11.65
C SER A 105 -7.12 12.65 -10.94
N ASN A 106 -6.21 13.54 -10.54
CA ASN A 106 -6.60 14.82 -9.95
C ASN A 106 -7.40 15.67 -10.95
N GLU A 107 -7.04 15.61 -12.22
CA GLU A 107 -7.73 16.28 -13.33
C GLU A 107 -9.15 15.74 -13.46
N THR A 108 -9.32 14.41 -13.50
CA THR A 108 -10.65 13.77 -13.53
C THR A 108 -11.50 14.15 -12.32
N LEU A 109 -10.91 14.14 -11.12
CA LEU A 109 -11.60 14.54 -9.89
C LEU A 109 -12.04 16.00 -9.90
N SER A 110 -11.26 16.89 -10.53
CA SER A 110 -11.56 18.33 -10.58
C SER A 110 -12.80 18.66 -11.41
N VAL A 111 -13.07 17.88 -12.48
CA VAL A 111 -14.21 18.06 -13.38
C VAL A 111 -15.41 17.18 -13.03
N PHE A 112 -15.23 16.18 -12.13
CA PHE A 112 -16.27 15.25 -11.74
C PHE A 112 -17.58 15.90 -11.25
N PRO A 113 -17.59 17.03 -10.52
CA PRO A 113 -18.85 17.70 -10.15
C PRO A 113 -19.71 18.09 -11.35
N ILE A 114 -19.09 18.59 -12.43
CA ILE A 114 -19.78 18.98 -13.66
C ILE A 114 -20.33 17.74 -14.38
N VAL A 115 -19.51 16.69 -14.47
CA VAL A 115 -19.90 15.39 -15.06
C VAL A 115 -21.12 14.80 -14.34
N ARG A 116 -21.12 14.88 -13.01
CA ARG A 116 -22.24 14.44 -12.17
C ARG A 116 -23.51 15.26 -12.41
N GLU A 117 -23.41 16.58 -12.53
CA GLU A 117 -24.55 17.45 -12.84
C GLU A 117 -25.18 17.16 -14.21
N ASN A 118 -24.41 16.58 -15.13
CA ASN A 118 -24.87 16.13 -16.44
C ASN A 118 -25.35 14.67 -16.45
N GLY A 119 -25.61 14.07 -15.28
CA GLY A 119 -26.23 12.75 -15.15
C GLY A 119 -25.25 11.58 -15.05
N TYR A 120 -23.95 11.79 -15.21
CA TYR A 120 -22.92 10.72 -15.14
C TYR A 120 -22.35 10.57 -13.72
N GLY A 121 -23.22 10.72 -12.72
CA GLY A 121 -22.87 10.67 -11.30
C GLY A 121 -22.67 9.27 -10.74
N GLU A 122 -22.56 9.18 -9.41
CA GLU A 122 -22.45 7.90 -8.70
C GLU A 122 -23.63 6.96 -8.98
N ASP A 123 -24.86 7.49 -9.10
CA ASP A 123 -26.05 6.68 -9.40
C ASP A 123 -25.96 6.03 -10.78
N PHE A 124 -25.46 6.76 -11.79
CA PHE A 124 -25.21 6.22 -13.13
C PHE A 124 -24.15 5.13 -13.09
N ILE A 125 -23.01 5.37 -12.41
CA ILE A 125 -21.92 4.39 -12.30
C ILE A 125 -22.39 3.10 -11.59
N ASN A 126 -23.17 3.24 -10.52
CA ASN A 126 -23.58 2.10 -9.68
C ASN A 126 -24.86 1.41 -10.15
N GLY A 127 -25.59 1.98 -11.11
CA GLY A 127 -26.91 1.54 -11.56
C GLY A 127 -27.01 1.38 -13.07
N ASP A 128 -26.95 2.48 -13.81
CA ASP A 128 -27.31 2.53 -15.24
C ASP A 128 -26.19 2.11 -16.21
N LEU A 129 -24.94 2.28 -15.81
CA LEU A 129 -23.76 1.79 -16.55
C LEU A 129 -23.74 0.26 -16.65
N ILE A 130 -24.54 -0.44 -15.84
CA ILE A 130 -24.54 -1.89 -15.74
C ILE A 130 -25.33 -2.49 -16.92
N ILE A 131 -24.67 -2.61 -18.07
CA ILE A 131 -25.29 -3.13 -19.30
C ILE A 131 -25.14 -4.66 -19.44
N HIS A 132 -24.32 -5.33 -18.61
CA HIS A 132 -24.18 -6.80 -18.69
C HIS A 132 -24.73 -7.55 -17.47
N GLU A 133 -25.54 -8.58 -17.75
CA GLU A 133 -26.33 -9.41 -16.82
C GLU A 133 -25.54 -10.15 -15.71
N SER A 134 -24.20 -10.00 -15.64
CA SER A 134 -23.33 -10.63 -14.64
C SER A 134 -22.58 -9.65 -13.73
N HIS A 135 -22.90 -8.36 -13.75
CA HIS A 135 -22.09 -7.34 -13.08
C HIS A 135 -22.31 -7.25 -11.58
N THR A 136 -21.21 -7.06 -10.85
CA THR A 136 -21.21 -6.76 -9.43
C THR A 136 -21.01 -5.26 -9.27
N ASN A 137 -22.01 -4.53 -8.77
CA ASN A 137 -21.87 -3.09 -8.50
C ASN A 137 -20.97 -2.77 -7.30
N SER A 138 -20.41 -3.81 -6.66
CA SER A 138 -19.67 -3.68 -5.43
C SER A 138 -18.68 -4.82 -5.21
N TYR A 139 -17.45 -4.46 -4.84
CA TYR A 139 -16.33 -5.38 -4.76
C TYR A 139 -15.88 -5.54 -3.31
N PHE A 140 -15.47 -6.75 -2.95
CA PHE A 140 -14.93 -7.01 -1.62
C PHE A 140 -13.51 -6.51 -1.52
N ILE A 141 -13.23 -5.77 -0.45
CA ILE A 141 -11.93 -5.15 -0.25
C ILE A 141 -11.42 -5.32 1.18
N TRP A 142 -10.11 -5.19 1.34
CA TRP A 142 -9.49 -4.80 2.59
C TRP A 142 -9.23 -3.30 2.55
N ASP A 143 -9.88 -2.53 3.42
CA ASP A 143 -9.71 -1.08 3.54
C ASP A 143 -8.81 -0.78 4.74
N TYR A 144 -7.83 0.10 4.56
CA TYR A 144 -6.93 0.52 5.63
C TYR A 144 -6.92 2.03 5.76
N ARG A 145 -7.10 2.46 7.01
CA ARG A 145 -6.98 3.83 7.42
C ARG A 145 -5.55 4.10 7.86
N PHE A 146 -4.96 5.18 7.35
CA PHE A 146 -3.59 5.55 7.64
C PHE A 146 -3.38 7.06 7.69
N ASN A 147 -2.30 7.47 8.34
CA ASN A 147 -1.78 8.82 8.30
C ASN A 147 -0.47 8.82 7.52
N CYS A 148 -0.26 9.82 6.66
CA CYS A 148 0.94 9.93 5.83
C CYS A 148 1.64 11.27 6.04
N TRP A 149 2.97 11.22 6.14
CA TRP A 149 3.85 12.37 6.14
C TRP A 149 4.61 12.40 4.81
N SER A 150 4.60 13.54 4.15
CA SER A 150 5.38 13.78 2.93
C SER A 150 6.89 13.60 3.20
N PHE A 151 7.67 13.46 2.13
CA PHE A 151 9.13 13.37 2.25
C PHE A 151 9.71 14.65 2.86
N THR A 152 10.59 14.50 3.84
CA THR A 152 11.32 15.59 4.49
C THR A 152 12.70 15.12 4.95
N THR A 153 13.67 16.02 4.93
CA THR A 153 15.02 15.85 5.50
C THR A 153 15.07 16.19 6.99
N GLY A 154 14.07 16.93 7.49
CA GLY A 154 13.92 17.26 8.90
C GLY A 154 13.29 16.15 9.72
N GLU A 155 13.01 16.44 11.00
CA GLU A 155 12.23 15.54 11.83
C GLU A 155 10.76 15.52 11.40
N PHE A 156 10.11 14.38 11.59
CA PHE A 156 8.67 14.30 11.39
C PHE A 156 7.95 15.15 12.43
N VAL A 157 7.27 16.21 11.97
CA VAL A 157 6.34 16.97 12.80
C VAL A 157 5.21 16.08 13.32
N TYR A 158 4.61 16.48 14.45
CA TYR A 158 3.56 15.70 15.10
C TYR A 158 2.35 15.46 14.17
N GLN A 159 1.90 16.52 13.50
CA GLN A 159 0.75 16.46 12.60
C GLN A 159 1.13 15.80 11.26
N SER A 160 0.28 14.90 10.76
CA SER A 160 0.48 14.29 9.46
C SER A 160 0.17 15.24 8.30
N SER A 161 0.80 15.02 7.14
CA SER A 161 0.49 15.77 5.93
C SER A 161 -0.89 15.41 5.38
N PHE A 162 -1.30 14.15 5.59
CA PHE A 162 -2.59 13.61 5.21
C PHE A 162 -3.12 12.72 6.34
N GLU A 163 -4.19 13.18 6.99
CA GLU A 163 -4.77 12.56 8.18
C GLU A 163 -6.01 11.74 7.83
N GLY A 164 -6.10 10.51 8.34
CA GLY A 164 -7.26 9.64 8.16
C GLY A 164 -7.48 9.22 6.72
N GLU A 165 -6.42 9.14 5.92
CA GLU A 165 -6.49 8.67 4.54
C GLU A 165 -6.88 7.19 4.48
N HIS A 166 -7.48 6.81 3.36
CA HIS A 166 -7.89 5.45 3.10
C HIS A 166 -7.24 4.93 1.84
N SER A 167 -6.84 3.67 1.87
CA SER A 167 -6.46 2.96 0.66
C SER A 167 -6.93 1.51 0.79
N MET A 168 -6.92 0.77 -0.30
CA MET A 168 -7.59 -0.52 -0.35
C MET A 168 -6.86 -1.57 -1.19
N ILE A 169 -7.11 -2.83 -0.86
CA ILE A 169 -6.72 -4.01 -1.65
C ILE A 169 -8.00 -4.70 -2.09
N ILE A 170 -8.18 -4.89 -3.40
CA ILE A 170 -9.26 -5.72 -3.95
C ILE A 170 -8.97 -7.19 -3.59
N LYS A 171 -9.94 -7.89 -2.98
CA LYS A 171 -9.70 -9.24 -2.46
C LYS A 171 -9.45 -10.27 -3.55
N ASP A 172 -10.18 -10.16 -4.66
CA ASP A 172 -9.94 -10.96 -5.85
C ASP A 172 -9.30 -10.09 -6.94
N PRO A 173 -8.01 -10.24 -7.24
CA PRO A 173 -7.36 -9.46 -8.28
C PRO A 173 -7.91 -9.75 -9.70
N GLN A 174 -8.72 -10.81 -9.91
CA GLN A 174 -9.44 -10.99 -11.18
C GLN A 174 -10.50 -9.92 -11.43
N ASP A 175 -11.04 -9.32 -10.36
CA ASP A 175 -12.06 -8.27 -10.44
C ASP A 175 -11.55 -7.01 -11.18
N PHE A 176 -10.23 -6.79 -11.21
CA PHE A 176 -9.63 -5.66 -11.93
C PHE A 176 -9.92 -5.68 -13.43
N LYS A 177 -10.14 -6.85 -14.02
CA LYS A 177 -10.56 -6.96 -15.42
C LYS A 177 -11.89 -6.24 -15.64
N GLN A 178 -12.88 -6.52 -14.78
CA GLN A 178 -14.20 -5.94 -14.92
C GLN A 178 -14.18 -4.45 -14.56
N ILE A 179 -13.49 -4.08 -13.48
CA ILE A 179 -13.32 -2.68 -13.06
C ILE A 179 -12.75 -1.81 -14.20
N LEU A 180 -11.75 -2.32 -14.95
CA LEU A 180 -11.16 -1.60 -16.08
C LEU A 180 -12.13 -1.47 -17.26
N LEU A 181 -12.88 -2.54 -17.58
CA LEU A 181 -13.89 -2.51 -18.64
C LEU A 181 -14.99 -1.50 -18.30
N ASP A 182 -15.55 -1.58 -17.09
CA ASP A 182 -16.59 -0.68 -16.61
C ASP A 182 -16.13 0.78 -16.65
N TYR A 183 -14.88 1.05 -16.26
CA TYR A 183 -14.34 2.40 -16.31
C TYR A 183 -14.25 2.93 -17.74
N ASN A 184 -13.77 2.11 -18.68
CA ASN A 184 -13.64 2.53 -20.07
C ASN A 184 -15.01 2.74 -20.73
N ASP A 185 -16.01 1.93 -20.40
CA ASP A 185 -17.39 2.13 -20.87
C ASP A 185 -18.02 3.41 -20.30
N TYR A 186 -17.75 3.70 -19.02
CA TYR A 186 -18.14 4.96 -18.39
C TYR A 186 -17.46 6.16 -19.03
N ALA A 187 -16.14 6.11 -19.22
CA ALA A 187 -15.37 7.15 -19.87
C ALA A 187 -15.85 7.38 -21.31
N ASN A 188 -16.16 6.32 -22.06
CA ASN A 188 -16.75 6.42 -23.39
C ASN A 188 -18.12 7.11 -23.37
N SER A 189 -18.97 6.83 -22.39
CA SER A 189 -20.27 7.48 -22.25
C SER A 189 -20.13 8.98 -22.08
N ILE A 190 -19.21 9.42 -21.21
CA ILE A 190 -18.87 10.85 -21.02
C ILE A 190 -18.28 11.45 -22.30
N ASN A 191 -17.30 10.76 -22.89
CA ASN A 191 -16.55 11.26 -24.04
C ASN A 191 -17.41 11.39 -25.29
N ASN A 192 -18.55 10.70 -25.36
CA ASN A 192 -19.50 10.78 -26.47
C ASN A 192 -20.65 11.78 -26.20
N ASP A 193 -20.72 12.37 -25.00
CA ASP A 193 -21.74 13.36 -24.67
C ASP A 193 -21.39 14.72 -25.29
N THR A 194 -22.24 15.20 -26.21
CA THR A 194 -22.01 16.46 -26.94
C THR A 194 -21.96 17.69 -26.02
N THR A 195 -22.67 17.67 -24.89
CA THR A 195 -22.67 18.78 -23.93
C THR A 195 -21.33 18.85 -23.22
N LEU A 196 -20.84 17.71 -22.72
CA LEU A 196 -19.55 17.64 -22.04
C LEU A 196 -18.38 17.89 -22.99
N GLN A 197 -18.45 17.41 -24.23
CA GLN A 197 -17.49 17.74 -25.28
C GLN A 197 -17.41 19.24 -25.54
N SER A 198 -18.55 19.94 -25.57
CA SER A 198 -18.58 21.40 -25.78
C SER A 198 -17.91 22.19 -24.64
N LEU A 199 -17.81 21.58 -23.46
CA LEU A 199 -17.08 22.11 -22.29
C LEU A 199 -15.61 21.67 -22.26
N ASN A 200 -15.14 20.96 -23.30
CA ASN A 200 -13.81 20.35 -23.37
C ASN A 200 -13.52 19.38 -22.21
N ILE A 201 -14.56 18.70 -21.71
CA ILE A 201 -14.45 17.68 -20.66
C ILE A 201 -14.32 16.31 -21.33
N SER A 202 -13.26 15.58 -21.00
CA SER A 202 -13.06 14.21 -21.43
C SER A 202 -12.36 13.40 -20.34
N PHE A 203 -12.64 12.10 -20.31
CA PHE A 203 -12.03 11.13 -19.40
C PHE A 203 -11.09 10.24 -20.22
N PRO A 204 -9.87 9.96 -19.73
CA PRO A 204 -8.93 9.13 -20.47
C PRO A 204 -9.45 7.69 -20.56
N LEU A 205 -9.24 7.04 -21.69
CA LEU A 205 -9.35 5.59 -21.77
C LEU A 205 -8.06 4.97 -21.28
N LEU A 206 -8.17 3.92 -20.46
CA LEU A 206 -7.02 3.29 -19.84
C LEU A 206 -6.79 1.88 -20.39
N THR A 207 -5.51 1.54 -20.58
CA THR A 207 -5.07 0.16 -20.73
C THR A 207 -4.76 -0.46 -19.37
N GLY A 208 -4.57 -1.77 -19.33
CA GLY A 208 -4.10 -2.44 -18.12
C GLY A 208 -2.73 -1.95 -17.64
N ASP A 209 -1.84 -1.59 -18.57
CA ASP A 209 -0.53 -1.01 -18.24
C ASP A 209 -0.66 0.40 -17.64
N ASP A 210 -1.59 1.22 -18.12
CA ASP A 210 -1.88 2.54 -17.54
C ASP A 210 -2.44 2.44 -16.12
N LEU A 211 -3.37 1.51 -15.91
CA LEU A 211 -3.97 1.30 -14.60
C LEU A 211 -2.95 0.77 -13.58
N LEU A 212 -2.06 -0.14 -14.00
CA LEU A 212 -0.96 -0.63 -13.17
C LEU A 212 0.01 0.50 -12.77
N TRP A 213 0.26 1.44 -13.69
CA TRP A 213 1.06 2.63 -13.40
C TRP A 213 0.39 3.54 -12.35
N GLN A 214 -0.91 3.81 -12.49
CA GLN A 214 -1.66 4.59 -11.50
C GLN A 214 -1.64 3.94 -10.11
N PHE A 215 -1.78 2.61 -10.05
CA PHE A 215 -1.69 1.86 -8.79
C PHE A 215 -0.31 1.98 -8.15
N THR A 216 0.73 1.96 -8.98
CA THR A 216 2.08 2.20 -8.53
C THR A 216 2.20 3.61 -7.94
N LEU A 217 1.81 4.67 -8.64
CA LEU A 217 1.88 6.03 -8.08
C LEU A 217 1.09 6.20 -6.76
N ARG A 218 -0.02 5.48 -6.61
CA ARG A 218 -0.86 5.48 -5.39
C ARG A 218 -0.36 4.55 -4.27
N ARG A 219 0.83 3.95 -4.40
CA ARG A 219 1.43 3.02 -3.42
C ARG A 219 0.53 1.83 -3.12
N PHE A 220 -0.15 1.32 -4.14
CA PHE A 220 -1.12 0.24 -4.02
C PHE A 220 -0.47 -1.03 -3.43
N PRO A 221 -0.97 -1.57 -2.30
CA PRO A 221 -0.45 -2.76 -1.67
C PRO A 221 -1.00 -4.04 -2.29
N ALA A 222 -0.30 -5.15 -2.02
CA ALA A 222 -0.64 -6.47 -2.55
C ALA A 222 -1.12 -7.42 -1.45
N ALA A 223 -2.09 -8.28 -1.76
CA ALA A 223 -2.52 -9.32 -0.83
C ALA A 223 -1.52 -10.48 -0.79
N LYS A 224 -1.60 -11.31 0.25
CA LYS A 224 -0.84 -12.56 0.34
C LYS A 224 -1.58 -13.71 -0.34
N PRO A 225 -0.88 -14.69 -0.96
CA PRO A 225 0.55 -14.69 -1.25
C PRO A 225 0.90 -13.66 -2.34
N ILE A 226 1.89 -12.79 -2.09
CA ILE A 226 2.17 -11.61 -2.91
C ILE A 226 2.46 -11.96 -4.36
N ASN A 227 3.34 -12.93 -4.61
CA ASN A 227 3.67 -13.39 -5.97
C ASN A 227 2.41 -13.79 -6.75
N ASN A 228 1.57 -14.63 -6.13
CA ASN A 228 0.33 -15.09 -6.78
C ASN A 228 -0.65 -13.94 -6.99
N TYR A 229 -0.75 -12.99 -6.05
CA TYR A 229 -1.63 -11.84 -6.19
C TYR A 229 -1.20 -10.96 -7.36
N LEU A 230 0.09 -10.66 -7.47
CA LEU A 230 0.66 -9.85 -8.55
C LEU A 230 0.55 -10.55 -9.92
N ILE A 231 0.79 -11.86 -9.99
CA ILE A 231 0.60 -12.65 -11.22
C ILE A 231 -0.85 -12.58 -11.69
N THR A 232 -1.80 -12.78 -10.76
CA THR A 232 -3.23 -12.74 -11.08
C THR A 232 -3.67 -11.34 -11.48
N LEU A 233 -3.20 -10.29 -10.79
CA LEU A 233 -3.44 -8.89 -11.13
C LEU A 233 -2.94 -8.56 -12.55
N LYS A 234 -1.68 -8.88 -12.85
CA LYS A 234 -1.09 -8.70 -14.19
C LYS A 234 -1.93 -9.41 -15.26
N GLY A 235 -2.33 -10.65 -14.99
CA GLY A 235 -3.15 -11.45 -15.90
C GLY A 235 -4.53 -10.85 -16.14
N ALA A 236 -5.19 -10.38 -15.08
CA ALA A 236 -6.52 -9.75 -15.14
C ALA A 236 -6.50 -8.44 -15.94
N LEU A 237 -5.45 -7.64 -15.77
CA LEU A 237 -5.24 -6.40 -16.51
C LEU A 237 -4.73 -6.64 -17.94
N ASN A 238 -4.34 -7.87 -18.28
CA ASN A 238 -3.68 -8.20 -19.55
C ASN A 238 -2.46 -7.30 -19.82
N SER A 239 -1.71 -6.96 -18.77
CA SER A 239 -0.53 -6.09 -18.84
C SER A 239 0.59 -6.79 -19.61
N THR A 240 0.97 -6.22 -20.75
CA THR A 240 1.98 -6.78 -21.66
C THR A 240 3.39 -6.29 -21.35
N ASN A 241 3.49 -5.12 -20.72
CA ASN A 241 4.75 -4.46 -20.40
C ASN A 241 5.18 -4.70 -18.96
N ALA A 242 4.53 -5.63 -18.27
CA ALA A 242 4.82 -5.99 -16.90
C ALA A 242 5.35 -7.42 -16.78
N GLU A 243 6.12 -7.67 -15.74
CA GLU A 243 6.64 -8.95 -15.32
C GLU A 243 6.54 -9.04 -13.79
N VAL A 244 6.34 -10.25 -13.27
CA VAL A 244 6.36 -10.52 -11.83
C VAL A 244 7.50 -11.47 -11.52
N GLN A 245 8.40 -11.05 -10.65
CA GLN A 245 9.52 -11.84 -10.14
C GLN A 245 9.42 -11.93 -8.61
N GLY A 246 8.80 -13.01 -8.13
CA GLY A 246 8.59 -13.22 -6.69
C GLY A 246 7.67 -12.15 -6.09
N ASN A 247 8.17 -11.34 -5.17
CA ASN A 247 7.44 -10.21 -4.58
C ASN A 247 7.70 -8.88 -5.31
N THR A 248 8.28 -8.91 -6.51
CA THR A 248 8.59 -7.71 -7.29
C THR A 248 7.76 -7.65 -8.54
N LEU A 249 7.10 -6.51 -8.77
CA LEU A 249 6.46 -6.14 -10.01
C LEU A 249 7.42 -5.24 -10.79
N ILE A 250 7.76 -5.63 -12.02
CA ILE A 250 8.62 -4.89 -12.93
C ILE A 250 7.76 -4.49 -14.12
N PHE A 251 7.76 -3.24 -14.54
CA PHE A 251 7.08 -2.87 -15.77
C PHE A 251 7.75 -1.70 -16.48
N GLN A 252 7.61 -1.69 -17.79
CA GLN A 252 8.12 -0.65 -18.66
C GLN A 252 7.01 0.39 -18.89
N ARG A 253 7.28 1.65 -18.54
CA ARG A 253 6.42 2.76 -18.96
C ARG A 253 6.76 3.13 -20.39
N ARG A 254 5.74 3.24 -21.22
CA ARG A 254 5.84 3.69 -22.62
C ARG A 254 5.11 5.01 -22.77
N ASP A 255 5.87 6.09 -22.83
CA ASP A 255 5.40 7.44 -23.15
C ASP A 255 6.36 8.04 -24.21
N GLU A 256 6.62 9.35 -24.18
CA GLU A 256 7.63 10.00 -25.02
C GLU A 256 9.04 9.44 -24.79
N GLN A 257 9.34 8.98 -23.57
CA GLN A 257 10.57 8.27 -23.20
C GLN A 257 10.25 7.01 -22.40
N ASN A 258 10.96 5.92 -22.71
CA ASN A 258 10.73 4.63 -22.08
C ASN A 258 11.66 4.43 -20.87
N PHE A 259 11.11 3.97 -19.76
CA PHE A 259 11.87 3.61 -18.57
C PHE A 259 11.23 2.42 -17.85
N ASN A 260 12.01 1.79 -16.98
CA ASN A 260 11.58 0.64 -16.19
C ASN A 260 11.29 1.07 -14.75
N VAL A 261 10.21 0.52 -14.19
CA VAL A 261 9.81 0.70 -12.81
C VAL A 261 9.81 -0.66 -12.13
N GLU A 262 10.47 -0.74 -10.98
CA GLU A 262 10.51 -1.95 -10.14
C GLU A 262 9.93 -1.65 -8.77
N VAL A 263 8.92 -2.41 -8.39
CA VAL A 263 8.23 -2.29 -7.10
C VAL A 263 8.35 -3.61 -6.36
N THR A 264 9.17 -3.65 -5.32
CA THR A 264 9.27 -4.81 -4.43
C THR A 264 8.40 -4.61 -3.21
N TYR A 265 7.62 -5.63 -2.86
CA TYR A 265 6.70 -5.62 -1.73
C TYR A 265 7.25 -6.41 -0.54
N ASN A 266 7.19 -5.85 0.66
CA ASN A 266 7.62 -6.53 1.88
C ASN A 266 6.64 -7.66 2.25
N HIS A 267 6.94 -8.39 3.33
CA HIS A 267 6.09 -9.47 3.84
C HIS A 267 4.67 -9.05 4.28
N LEU A 268 4.34 -7.75 4.35
CA LEU A 268 2.99 -7.24 4.62
C LEU A 268 2.24 -6.87 3.33
N GLY A 269 2.91 -6.90 2.18
CA GLY A 269 2.35 -6.45 0.91
C GLY A 269 2.43 -4.95 0.69
N ILE A 270 3.25 -4.23 1.47
CA ILE A 270 3.50 -2.79 1.32
C ILE A 270 4.85 -2.60 0.61
N TRP A 271 5.04 -1.48 -0.08
CA TRP A 271 6.30 -1.14 -0.72
C TRP A 271 7.51 -1.27 0.20
N GLU A 272 8.40 -2.19 -0.16
CA GLU A 272 9.72 -2.32 0.41
C GLU A 272 10.74 -1.45 -0.33
N LYS A 273 10.65 -1.48 -1.66
CA LYS A 273 11.61 -0.84 -2.54
C LYS A 273 10.91 -0.40 -3.81
N PHE A 274 11.23 0.81 -4.25
CA PHE A 274 10.73 1.40 -5.49
C PHE A 274 11.94 1.92 -6.27
N VAL A 275 12.13 1.46 -7.50
CA VAL A 275 13.27 1.82 -8.34
C VAL A 275 12.79 2.26 -9.71
N ILE A 276 13.39 3.32 -10.22
CA ILE A 276 13.28 3.72 -11.63
C ILE A 276 14.63 3.54 -12.29
N LYS A 277 14.62 2.94 -13.47
CA LYS A 277 15.81 2.68 -14.29
C LYS A 277 15.58 3.11 -15.73
N ASN A 278 16.64 3.49 -16.42
CA ASN A 278 16.59 3.60 -17.88
C ASN A 278 16.55 2.21 -18.55
N LEU A 279 16.44 2.21 -19.88
CA LEU A 279 16.42 0.97 -20.68
C LEU A 279 17.72 0.15 -20.59
N GLU A 280 18.83 0.78 -20.23
CA GLU A 280 20.12 0.11 -19.98
C GLU A 280 20.22 -0.46 -18.55
N ASN A 281 19.12 -0.46 -17.80
CA ASN A 281 19.03 -0.88 -16.40
C ASN A 281 19.90 -0.06 -15.44
N GLN A 282 20.33 1.14 -15.82
CA GLN A 282 20.98 2.08 -14.92
C GLN A 282 19.93 2.73 -14.04
N LYS A 283 20.20 2.75 -12.73
CA LYS A 283 19.31 3.33 -11.72
C LYS A 283 19.28 4.85 -11.88
N ILE A 284 18.08 5.42 -11.83
CA ILE A 284 17.81 6.87 -11.85
C ILE A 284 17.29 7.31 -10.48
N TYR A 285 16.44 6.50 -9.86
CA TYR A 285 15.81 6.83 -8.59
C TYR A 285 15.58 5.57 -7.76
N GLU A 286 15.75 5.66 -6.44
CA GLU A 286 15.49 4.55 -5.53
C GLU A 286 14.96 5.05 -4.19
N ILE A 287 13.85 4.44 -3.77
CA ILE A 287 13.34 4.49 -2.40
C ILE A 287 13.49 3.11 -1.80
N THR A 288 13.90 3.07 -0.53
CA THR A 288 13.82 1.86 0.28
C THR A 288 13.01 2.14 1.52
N SER A 289 12.46 1.08 2.10
CA SER A 289 11.63 1.15 3.27
C SER A 289 12.27 0.41 4.45
N PHE A 290 11.95 0.82 5.68
CA PHE A 290 12.21 0.03 6.86
C PHE A 290 11.01 0.07 7.83
N TYR A 291 10.80 -1.06 8.51
CA TYR A 291 9.68 -1.25 9.43
C TYR A 291 10.19 -1.23 10.88
N PRO A 292 9.96 -0.15 11.66
CA PRO A 292 10.56 0.03 12.98
C PRO A 292 10.06 -0.95 14.04
N LYS A 293 8.95 -1.67 13.83
CA LYS A 293 8.43 -2.66 14.80
C LYS A 293 9.49 -3.71 15.16
N ASN A 294 10.29 -4.11 14.17
CA ASN A 294 11.41 -5.03 14.38
C ASN A 294 12.46 -4.43 15.32
N LEU A 295 12.73 -3.13 15.20
CA LEU A 295 13.69 -2.41 16.03
C LEU A 295 13.20 -2.30 17.48
N VAL A 296 11.90 -2.07 17.71
CA VAL A 296 11.31 -2.09 19.07
C VAL A 296 11.49 -3.45 19.73
N TYR A 297 11.22 -4.55 19.02
CA TYR A 297 11.43 -5.89 19.55
C TYR A 297 12.91 -6.18 19.83
N SER A 298 13.84 -5.69 18.99
CA SER A 298 15.27 -5.78 19.26
C SER A 298 15.68 -5.03 20.53
N ILE A 299 15.17 -3.81 20.73
CA ILE A 299 15.43 -3.02 21.96
C ILE A 299 14.91 -3.78 23.19
N LEU A 300 13.68 -4.29 23.15
CA LEU A 300 13.09 -5.05 24.24
C LEU A 300 13.89 -6.33 24.55
N ALA A 301 14.37 -7.04 23.53
CA ALA A 301 15.21 -8.22 23.70
C ALA A 301 16.55 -7.89 24.37
N ILE A 302 17.19 -6.78 23.99
CA ILE A 302 18.44 -6.31 24.60
C ILE A 302 18.22 -5.98 26.08
N ILE A 303 17.14 -5.26 26.41
CA ILE A 303 16.77 -4.93 27.80
C ILE A 303 16.54 -6.21 28.61
N PHE A 304 15.85 -7.20 28.04
CA PHE A 304 15.58 -8.47 28.73
C PHE A 304 16.89 -9.25 28.99
N LEU A 305 17.78 -9.36 28.00
CA LEU A 305 19.06 -10.05 28.14
C LEU A 305 19.97 -9.38 29.17
N THR A 306 20.00 -8.05 29.22
CA THR A 306 20.77 -7.30 30.24
C THR A 306 20.23 -7.53 31.64
N LEU A 307 18.91 -7.51 31.84
CA LEU A 307 18.29 -7.84 33.12
C LEU A 307 18.59 -9.29 33.55
N LEU A 308 18.51 -10.25 32.63
CA LEU A 308 18.83 -11.65 32.90
C LEU A 308 20.29 -11.82 33.33
N GLY A 309 21.22 -11.18 32.61
CA GLY A 309 22.64 -11.17 32.94
C GLY A 309 22.91 -10.58 34.34
N PHE A 310 22.22 -9.50 34.69
CA PHE A 310 22.33 -8.88 36.01
C PHE A 310 21.82 -9.80 37.13
N ILE A 311 20.70 -10.50 36.92
CA ILE A 311 20.15 -11.47 37.88
C ILE A 311 21.14 -12.64 38.08
N ILE A 312 21.67 -13.20 36.99
CA ILE A 312 22.66 -14.29 37.04
C ILE A 312 23.90 -13.83 37.81
N PHE A 313 24.40 -12.63 37.53
CA PHE A 313 25.55 -12.05 38.23
C PHE A 313 25.30 -11.89 39.73
N ILE A 314 24.14 -11.36 40.14
CA ILE A 314 23.76 -11.26 41.56
C ILE A 314 23.73 -12.64 42.21
N PHE A 315 23.13 -13.63 41.55
CA PHE A 315 23.02 -14.99 42.07
C PHE A 315 24.40 -15.65 42.24
N PHE A 316 25.29 -15.49 41.26
CA PHE A 316 26.69 -15.94 41.35
C PHE A 316 27.44 -15.27 42.51
N LYS A 317 27.30 -13.95 42.66
CA LYS A 317 27.95 -13.19 43.75
C LYS A 317 27.43 -13.61 45.12
N ARG A 318 26.11 -13.84 45.27
CA ARG A 318 25.50 -14.38 46.50
C ARG A 318 25.98 -15.79 46.81
N ARG A 319 26.02 -16.67 45.82
CA ARG A 319 26.48 -18.05 45.99
C ARG A 319 27.96 -18.13 46.35
N LYS A 320 28.79 -17.24 45.82
CA LYS A 320 30.21 -17.13 46.17
C LYS A 320 30.40 -16.65 47.62
N ARG A 321 29.57 -15.72 48.10
CA ARG A 321 29.57 -15.27 49.51
C ARG A 321 29.05 -16.31 50.51
N LEU A 322 28.17 -17.20 50.10
CA LEU A 322 27.65 -18.29 50.94
C LEU A 322 28.59 -19.51 51.02
N LYS A 323 29.63 -19.54 50.17
CA LYS A 323 30.67 -20.59 50.15
C LYS A 323 31.99 -20.13 50.80
N ALA A 324 32.06 -18.88 51.24
CA ALA A 324 33.17 -18.32 52.02
C ALA A 324 32.74 -18.26 53.49
#